data_AF-A0A1Q4Z9F2-F1
#
_entry.id   AF-A0A1Q4Z9F2-F1
#
_cell.length_a   1.000
_cell.length_b   1.000
_cell.length_c   1.000
_cell.angle_alpha   90.00
_cell.angle_beta   90.00
_cell.angle_gamma   90.00
#
_symmetry.space_group_name_H-M   'P 1'
#
loop_
_entity.id
_entity.type
_entity.pdbx_description
1 polymer ?
#
loop_
_entity_poly.entity_id
_entity_poly.type
_entity_poly.pdbx_seq_one_letter_code
_entity_poly.pdbx_strand_id
1 'polypeptide(L)'
;MTKSDKEIMEILEAYDLTGTVRSAATLARHDPKTVKRFVEARASGRDPYEREPRPKMIDTFLKKVEEWVEQSKATIRADVVHEKQVTMGYLGSARSTRRAVNSAKMAWKAGKRRTYRPWVPEPGRRLQFDRGEGPASIGVGPGCSARGCRGRGSG
;
A
#
# COMPACT_ATOMS: atom_id res chain seq x y z
N MET A 1 21.48 15.87 8.28
CA MET A 1 20.12 16.18 8.78
C MET A 1 19.18 16.16 7.58
N THR A 2 18.05 15.47 7.66
CA THR A 2 17.01 15.49 6.61
C THR A 2 16.20 16.77 6.75
N LYS A 3 15.89 17.43 5.63
CA LYS A 3 14.97 18.57 5.62
C LYS A 3 13.54 18.06 5.76
N SER A 4 12.72 18.81 6.48
CA SER A 4 11.29 18.54 6.56
C SER A 4 10.60 18.89 5.24
N ASP A 5 9.46 18.27 4.98
CA ASP A 5 8.69 18.50 3.75
C ASP A 5 8.30 19.97 3.60
N LYS A 6 7.97 20.62 4.72
CA LYS A 6 7.67 22.05 4.78
C LYS A 6 8.87 22.91 4.35
N GLU A 7 10.08 22.63 4.87
CA GLU A 7 11.29 23.36 4.46
C GLU A 7 11.59 23.16 2.97
N ILE A 8 11.32 21.97 2.42
CA ILE A 8 11.53 21.69 0.99
C ILE A 8 10.55 22.51 0.14
N MET A 9 9.27 22.62 0.54
CA MET A 9 8.30 23.49 -0.13
C MET A 9 8.73 24.96 -0.07
N GLU A 10 9.13 25.46 1.09
CA GLU A 10 9.58 26.85 1.25
C GLU A 10 10.80 27.17 0.34
N ILE A 11 11.72 26.21 0.17
CA ILE A 11 12.86 26.33 -0.77
C ILE A 11 12.37 26.43 -2.22
N LEU A 12 11.43 25.58 -2.61
CA LEU A 12 10.93 25.52 -3.98
C LEU A 12 10.07 26.73 -4.32
N GLU A 13 9.24 27.20 -3.40
CA GLU A 13 8.45 28.43 -3.53
C GLU A 13 9.35 29.66 -3.65
N ALA A 14 10.42 29.74 -2.85
CA ALA A 14 11.42 30.81 -2.95
C ALA A 14 12.12 30.82 -4.32
N TYR A 15 12.36 29.65 -4.91
CA TYR A 15 12.92 29.54 -6.25
C TYR A 15 11.92 29.93 -7.33
N ASP A 16 10.67 29.49 -7.24
CA ASP A 16 9.61 29.85 -8.19
C ASP A 16 9.33 31.36 -8.17
N LEU A 17 9.49 32.03 -7.02
CA LEU A 17 9.34 33.48 -6.87
C LEU A 17 10.54 34.29 -7.40
N THR A 18 11.77 33.79 -7.24
CA THR A 18 13.00 34.57 -7.56
C THR A 18 13.68 34.17 -8.87
N GLY A 19 13.35 33.00 -9.42
CA GLY A 19 13.94 32.43 -10.63
C GLY A 19 15.43 32.12 -10.55
N THR A 20 16.09 32.32 -9.39
CA THR A 20 17.54 32.21 -9.24
C THR A 20 17.92 31.52 -7.93
N VAL A 21 18.85 30.56 -8.01
CA VAL A 21 19.27 29.74 -6.85
C VAL A 21 19.83 30.59 -5.71
N ARG A 22 20.63 31.62 -6.00
CA ARG A 22 21.26 32.45 -4.96
C ARG A 22 20.28 33.35 -4.23
N SER A 23 19.32 33.92 -4.95
CA SER A 23 18.27 34.76 -4.36
C SER A 23 17.31 33.91 -3.52
N ALA A 24 16.89 32.75 -4.04
CA ALA A 24 16.08 31.78 -3.31
C ALA A 24 16.76 31.27 -2.03
N ALA A 25 18.06 30.97 -2.09
CA ALA A 25 18.85 30.56 -0.93
C ALA A 25 18.90 31.64 0.17
N THR A 26 19.01 32.90 -0.22
CA THR A 26 18.98 34.04 0.71
C THR A 26 17.60 34.20 1.33
N LEU A 27 16.54 34.08 0.52
CA LEU A 27 15.14 34.22 0.94
C LEU A 27 14.70 33.09 1.89
N ALA A 28 15.03 31.83 1.54
CA ALA A 28 14.72 30.65 2.35
C ALA A 28 15.76 30.36 3.45
N ARG A 29 16.80 31.20 3.60
CA ARG A 29 17.90 31.03 4.58
C ARG A 29 18.55 29.64 4.56
N HIS A 30 18.83 29.15 3.35
CA HIS A 30 19.43 27.84 3.13
C HIS A 30 20.67 27.92 2.23
N ASP A 31 21.49 26.86 2.23
CA ASP A 31 22.69 26.82 1.41
C ASP A 31 22.31 26.74 -0.09
N PRO A 32 22.93 27.54 -0.99
CA PRO A 32 22.63 27.52 -2.42
C PRO A 32 22.78 26.15 -3.08
N LYS A 33 23.68 25.27 -2.60
CA LYS A 33 23.80 23.90 -3.11
C LYS A 33 22.59 23.05 -2.73
N THR A 34 21.96 23.32 -1.58
CA THR A 34 20.74 22.65 -1.15
C THR A 34 19.57 23.04 -2.04
N VAL A 35 19.40 24.33 -2.30
CA VAL A 35 18.38 24.84 -3.23
C VAL A 35 18.59 24.24 -4.62
N LYS A 36 19.82 24.30 -5.15
CA LYS A 36 20.17 23.70 -6.43
C LYS A 36 19.80 22.21 -6.50
N ARG A 37 20.13 21.43 -5.46
CA ARG A 37 19.81 20.00 -5.40
C ARG A 37 18.31 19.72 -5.52
N PHE A 38 17.47 20.48 -4.82
CA PHE A 38 16.02 20.26 -4.84
C PHE A 38 15.37 20.74 -6.14
N VAL A 39 15.86 21.86 -6.71
CA VAL A 39 15.43 22.33 -8.02
C VAL A 39 15.78 21.33 -9.12
N GLU A 40 17.01 20.78 -9.11
CA GLU A 40 17.45 19.75 -10.06
C GLU A 40 16.66 18.44 -9.87
N ALA A 41 16.36 18.04 -8.63
CA ALA A 41 15.52 16.89 -8.35
C ALA A 41 14.14 17.05 -9.00
N ARG A 42 13.47 18.19 -8.77
CA ARG A 42 12.16 18.54 -9.37
C ARG A 42 12.22 18.58 -10.89
N ALA A 43 13.25 19.23 -11.47
CA ALA A 43 13.42 19.33 -12.92
C ALA A 43 13.63 17.95 -13.58
N SER A 44 14.28 17.02 -12.87
CA SER A 44 14.44 15.63 -13.32
C SER A 44 13.21 14.74 -13.09
N GLY A 45 12.12 15.28 -12.55
CA GLY A 45 10.92 14.52 -12.19
C GLY A 45 11.11 13.57 -11.01
N ARG A 46 12.22 13.70 -10.26
CA ARG A 46 12.44 12.95 -9.03
C ARG A 46 11.70 13.60 -7.88
N ASP A 47 11.14 12.77 -7.02
CA ASP A 47 10.50 13.24 -5.79
C ASP A 47 11.56 13.89 -4.87
N PRO A 48 11.45 15.19 -4.56
CA PRO A 48 12.37 15.89 -3.66
C PRO A 48 12.34 15.37 -2.22
N TYR A 49 11.24 14.74 -1.81
CA TYR A 49 10.99 14.20 -0.47
C TYR A 49 11.55 12.79 -0.31
N GLU A 50 11.66 12.03 -1.40
CA GLU A 50 12.21 10.69 -1.34
C GLU A 50 13.73 10.71 -1.21
N ARG A 51 14.20 10.04 -0.16
CA ARG A 51 15.63 9.85 0.05
C ARG A 51 16.14 8.79 -0.92
N GLU A 52 17.16 9.13 -1.69
CA GLU A 52 17.85 8.16 -2.54
C GLU A 52 18.29 6.94 -1.72
N PRO A 53 17.84 5.73 -2.07
CA PRO A 53 18.18 4.53 -1.32
C PRO A 53 19.68 4.27 -1.43
N ARG A 54 20.32 4.02 -0.28
CA ARG A 54 21.74 3.63 -0.27
C ARG A 54 21.90 2.25 -0.89
N PRO A 55 22.92 2.03 -1.74
CA PRO A 55 23.19 0.72 -2.30
C PRO A 55 23.52 -0.26 -1.16
N LYS A 56 22.90 -1.44 -1.20
CA LYS A 56 23.12 -2.55 -0.29
C LYS A 56 23.78 -3.69 -1.06
N MET A 57 24.57 -4.51 -0.36
CA MET A 57 25.19 -5.71 -0.95
C MET A 57 24.18 -6.68 -1.58
N ILE A 58 22.92 -6.65 -1.12
CA ILE A 58 21.87 -7.52 -1.65
C ILE A 58 21.30 -7.04 -2.98
N ASP A 59 21.51 -5.77 -3.35
CA ASP A 59 20.91 -5.18 -4.54
C ASP A 59 21.40 -5.88 -5.81
N THR A 60 22.66 -6.34 -5.82
CA THR A 60 23.23 -7.18 -6.90
C THR A 60 22.48 -8.50 -7.09
N PHE A 61 21.89 -9.06 -6.03
CA PHE A 61 21.21 -10.35 -6.04
C PHE A 61 19.68 -10.22 -6.12
N LEU A 62 19.11 -9.01 -6.06
CA LEU A 62 17.66 -8.79 -6.05
C LEU A 62 16.97 -9.41 -7.26
N LYS A 63 17.53 -9.22 -8.45
CA LYS A 63 16.98 -9.78 -9.70
C LYS A 63 16.83 -11.31 -9.62
N LYS A 64 17.79 -12.01 -9.00
CA LYS A 64 17.73 -13.46 -8.84
C LYS A 64 16.72 -13.88 -7.79
N VAL A 65 16.58 -13.10 -6.71
CA VAL A 65 15.55 -13.31 -5.70
C VAL A 65 14.15 -13.20 -6.31
N GLU A 66 13.91 -12.16 -7.10
CA GLU A 66 12.63 -11.95 -7.79
C GLU A 66 12.30 -13.10 -8.74
N GLU A 67 13.28 -13.57 -9.51
CA GLU A 67 13.13 -14.73 -10.40
C GLU A 67 12.71 -15.99 -9.63
N TRP A 68 13.38 -16.30 -8.52
CA TRP A 68 13.01 -17.46 -7.69
C TRP A 68 11.65 -17.29 -7.02
N VAL A 69 11.27 -16.07 -6.64
CA VAL A 69 9.93 -15.77 -6.10
C VAL A 69 8.86 -15.97 -7.18
N GLU A 70 9.08 -15.53 -8.42
CA GLU A 70 8.15 -15.74 -9.53
C GLU A 70 8.01 -17.24 -9.85
N GLN A 71 9.13 -17.95 -10.03
CA GLN A 71 9.15 -19.40 -10.31
C GLN A 71 8.41 -20.21 -9.24
N SER A 72 8.56 -19.83 -7.97
CA SER A 72 7.93 -20.51 -6.83
C SER A 72 6.53 -20.00 -6.47
N LYS A 73 5.99 -19.05 -7.24
CA LYS A 73 4.72 -18.37 -6.94
C LYS A 73 4.67 -17.85 -5.49
N ALA A 74 5.76 -17.23 -5.04
CA ALA A 74 5.97 -16.71 -3.68
C ALA A 74 5.97 -17.75 -2.53
N THR A 75 6.06 -19.06 -2.83
CA THR A 75 6.10 -20.13 -1.82
C THR A 75 7.49 -20.34 -1.23
N ILE A 76 8.57 -19.97 -1.95
CA ILE A 76 9.95 -20.28 -1.54
C ILE A 76 10.32 -19.77 -0.14
N ARG A 77 11.03 -20.61 0.64
CA ARG A 77 11.55 -20.22 1.96
C ARG A 77 12.78 -19.33 1.82
N ALA A 78 12.88 -18.30 2.67
CA ALA A 78 13.99 -17.37 2.63
C ALA A 78 15.34 -18.00 3.03
N ASP A 79 15.34 -19.05 3.84
CA ASP A 79 16.56 -19.77 4.23
C ASP A 79 17.21 -20.45 3.03
N VAL A 80 16.40 -21.13 2.20
CA VAL A 80 16.85 -21.76 0.94
C VAL A 80 17.39 -20.72 -0.05
N VAL A 81 16.76 -19.54 -0.10
CA VAL A 81 17.25 -18.43 -0.93
C VAL A 81 18.60 -17.93 -0.43
N HIS A 82 18.80 -17.87 0.89
CA HIS A 82 20.06 -17.45 1.48
C HIS A 82 21.19 -18.44 1.18
N GLU A 83 20.96 -19.74 1.35
CA GLU A 83 21.93 -20.78 0.99
C GLU A 83 22.34 -20.67 -0.47
N LYS A 84 21.37 -20.54 -1.39
CA LYS A 84 21.65 -20.34 -2.82
C LYS A 84 22.45 -19.06 -3.10
N GLN A 85 22.17 -17.97 -2.39
CA GLN A 85 22.94 -16.72 -2.53
C GLN A 85 24.37 -16.86 -2.01
N VAL A 86 24.57 -17.55 -0.88
CA VAL A 86 25.90 -17.79 -0.32
C VAL A 86 26.75 -18.62 -1.28
N THR A 87 26.18 -19.66 -1.91
CA THR A 87 26.85 -20.43 -2.97
C THR A 87 27.26 -19.55 -4.16
N MET A 88 26.51 -18.48 -4.45
CA MET A 88 26.81 -17.50 -5.50
C MET A 88 27.77 -16.38 -5.05
N GLY A 89 28.30 -16.44 -3.82
CA GLY A 89 29.27 -15.47 -3.29
C GLY A 89 28.68 -14.31 -2.49
N TYR A 90 27.44 -14.43 -1.99
CA TYR A 90 26.87 -13.40 -1.11
C TYR A 90 27.51 -13.41 0.29
N LEU A 91 28.12 -12.29 0.67
CA LEU A 91 28.81 -12.10 1.96
C LEU A 91 27.95 -11.44 3.04
N GLY A 92 26.68 -11.12 2.73
CA GLY A 92 25.80 -10.43 3.66
C GLY A 92 25.07 -11.38 4.63
N SER A 93 24.27 -10.81 5.52
CA SER A 93 23.55 -11.58 6.54
C SER A 93 22.25 -12.23 6.02
N ALA A 94 21.88 -13.36 6.62
CA ALA A 94 20.58 -14.02 6.40
C ALA A 94 19.37 -13.11 6.68
N ARG A 95 19.50 -12.18 7.65
CA ARG A 95 18.45 -11.20 7.97
C ARG A 95 18.17 -10.26 6.79
N SER A 96 19.21 -9.82 6.10
CA SER A 96 19.08 -8.99 4.90
C SER A 96 18.38 -9.77 3.79
N THR A 97 18.78 -11.02 3.57
CA THR A 97 18.14 -11.92 2.59
C THR A 97 16.66 -12.14 2.89
N ARG A 98 16.30 -12.41 4.15
CA ARG A 98 14.91 -12.55 4.57
C ARG A 98 14.08 -11.29 4.29
N ARG A 99 14.63 -10.10 4.55
CA ARG A 99 13.96 -8.83 4.23
C ARG A 99 13.74 -8.65 2.74
N ALA A 100 14.76 -8.89 1.92
CA ALA A 100 14.64 -8.80 0.46
C ALA A 100 13.61 -9.79 -0.10
N VAL A 101 13.61 -11.04 0.35
CA VAL A 101 12.62 -12.05 -0.05
C VAL A 101 11.21 -11.62 0.34
N ASN A 102 11.02 -11.09 1.55
CA ASN A 102 9.71 -10.61 1.98
C ASN A 102 9.23 -9.43 1.13
N SER A 103 10.10 -8.46 0.84
CA SER A 103 9.78 -7.34 -0.08
C SER A 103 9.42 -7.84 -1.48
N ALA A 104 10.19 -8.78 -2.04
CA ALA A 104 9.90 -9.37 -3.35
C ALA A 104 8.56 -10.14 -3.37
N LYS A 105 8.26 -10.90 -2.31
CA LYS A 105 6.96 -11.58 -2.15
C LYS A 105 5.81 -10.58 -2.03
N MET A 106 5.99 -9.47 -1.33
CA MET A 106 4.98 -8.43 -1.23
C MET A 106 4.72 -7.78 -2.60
N ALA A 107 5.77 -7.44 -3.35
CA ALA A 107 5.66 -6.91 -4.71
C ALA A 107 4.94 -7.89 -5.65
N TRP A 108 5.31 -9.18 -5.60
CA TRP A 108 4.65 -10.25 -6.36
C TRP A 108 3.16 -10.35 -6.05
N LYS A 109 2.80 -10.30 -4.75
CA LYS A 109 1.41 -10.32 -4.32
C LYS A 109 0.66 -9.06 -4.76
N ALA A 110 1.29 -7.89 -4.71
CA ALA A 110 0.66 -6.65 -5.15
C ALA A 110 0.32 -6.70 -6.65
N GLY A 111 1.22 -7.23 -7.49
CA GLY A 111 0.99 -7.37 -8.93
C GLY A 111 -0.05 -8.45 -9.31
N LYS A 112 -0.18 -9.52 -8.51
CA LYS A 112 -1.15 -10.61 -8.77
C LYS A 112 -2.41 -10.55 -7.90
N ARG A 113 -2.58 -9.53 -7.06
CA ARG A 113 -3.80 -9.35 -6.28
C ARG A 113 -4.95 -9.08 -7.24
N ARG A 114 -6.02 -9.85 -7.12
CA ARG A 114 -7.27 -9.55 -7.84
C ARG A 114 -7.79 -8.20 -7.35
N THR A 115 -7.72 -7.18 -8.20
CA THR A 115 -8.30 -5.87 -7.93
C THR A 115 -9.82 -6.02 -7.93
N TYR A 116 -10.44 -5.86 -6.76
CA TYR A 116 -11.88 -5.67 -6.69
C TYR A 116 -12.17 -4.29 -7.28
N ARG A 117 -12.93 -4.24 -8.39
CA ARG A 117 -13.54 -2.97 -8.82
C ARG A 117 -14.58 -2.63 -7.77
N PRO A 118 -14.46 -1.51 -7.05
CA PRO A 118 -15.50 -1.08 -6.15
C PRO A 118 -16.79 -0.93 -6.95
N TRP A 119 -17.86 -1.56 -6.49
CA TRP A 119 -19.17 -1.35 -7.08
C TRP A 119 -19.57 0.10 -6.82
N VAL A 120 -19.67 0.90 -7.88
CA VAL A 120 -20.13 2.29 -7.81
C VAL A 120 -21.63 2.28 -8.04
N PRO A 121 -22.46 2.67 -7.05
CA PRO A 121 -23.88 2.80 -7.27
C PRO A 121 -24.17 4.04 -8.11
N GLU A 122 -24.29 3.87 -9.42
CA GLU A 122 -24.87 4.91 -10.26
C GLU A 122 -26.36 5.05 -9.94
N PRO A 123 -26.86 6.27 -9.62
CA PRO A 123 -28.29 6.52 -9.53
C PRO A 123 -28.97 6.09 -10.84
N GLY A 124 -30.00 5.26 -10.76
CA GLY A 124 -30.74 4.76 -11.92
C GLY A 124 -30.28 3.42 -12.52
N ARG A 125 -29.16 2.83 -12.04
CA ARG A 125 -28.71 1.48 -12.46
C ARG A 125 -28.96 0.37 -11.44
N ARG A 126 -29.68 0.68 -10.38
CA ARG A 126 -30.04 -0.27 -9.33
C ARG A 126 -31.50 -0.07 -8.93
N LEU A 127 -32.23 -1.16 -8.83
CA LEU A 127 -33.56 -1.22 -8.25
C LEU A 127 -33.41 -1.70 -6.81
N GLN A 128 -33.82 -0.88 -5.84
CA GLN A 128 -33.92 -1.29 -4.46
C GLN A 128 -35.29 -1.95 -4.28
N PHE A 129 -35.31 -3.22 -3.91
CA PHE A 129 -36.55 -3.97 -3.72
C PHE A 129 -36.85 -4.05 -2.22
N ASP A 130 -37.60 -3.08 -1.73
CA ASP A 130 -38.06 -3.08 -0.34
C ASP A 130 -39.31 -3.97 -0.26
N ARG A 131 -39.16 -5.22 0.18
CA ARG A 131 -40.32 -6.02 0.59
C ARG A 131 -40.82 -5.49 1.93
N GLY A 132 -41.84 -4.65 1.89
CA GLY A 132 -42.64 -4.34 3.07
C GLY A 132 -43.72 -5.42 3.26
N GLU A 133 -43.60 -6.23 4.31
CA GLU A 133 -44.75 -6.98 4.83
C GLU A 133 -45.62 -5.96 5.59
N GLY A 134 -46.84 -5.71 5.11
CA GLY A 134 -47.77 -4.79 5.76
C GLY A 134 -48.24 -5.33 7.12
N PRO A 135 -48.64 -4.48 8.08
CA PRO A 135 -49.13 -4.96 9.36
C PRO A 135 -50.41 -5.79 9.17
N ALA A 136 -50.43 -6.99 9.74
CA ALA A 136 -51.63 -7.83 9.76
C ALA A 136 -52.76 -7.08 10.48
N SER A 137 -53.80 -6.70 9.74
CA SER A 137 -55.02 -6.16 10.34
C SER A 137 -55.65 -7.24 11.24
N ILE A 138 -55.70 -6.97 12.55
CA ILE A 138 -56.43 -7.79 13.52
C ILE A 138 -57.93 -7.64 13.22
N GLY A 139 -58.47 -8.59 12.44
CA GLY A 139 -59.91 -8.80 12.32
C GLY A 139 -60.41 -9.63 13.51
N VAL A 140 -61.31 -9.06 14.30
CA VAL A 140 -61.93 -9.73 15.46
C VAL A 140 -63.14 -10.57 15.03
N GLY A 141 -62.99 -11.90 15.21
CA GLY A 141 -64.04 -12.83 15.66
C GLY A 141 -64.75 -13.71 14.61
N PRO A 142 -65.48 -14.78 15.02
CA PRO A 142 -65.43 -15.50 16.30
C PRO A 142 -65.29 -17.04 16.15
N GLY A 143 -64.72 -17.67 17.19
CA GLY A 143 -65.25 -18.93 17.72
C GLY A 143 -64.74 -20.28 17.18
N CYS A 144 -64.31 -21.12 18.13
CA CYS A 144 -64.23 -22.60 18.10
C CYS A 144 -63.10 -23.23 17.26
N SER A 145 -62.35 -24.23 17.73
CA SER A 145 -62.49 -25.07 18.92
C SER A 145 -61.12 -25.64 19.34
N ALA A 146 -61.03 -25.95 20.63
CA ALA A 146 -59.86 -26.52 21.29
C ALA A 146 -59.40 -27.85 20.66
N ARG A 147 -58.09 -27.96 20.38
CA ARG A 147 -57.31 -29.19 20.59
C ARG A 147 -55.81 -28.92 20.47
N GLY A 148 -55.06 -29.25 21.53
CA GLY A 148 -53.66 -29.64 21.39
C GLY A 148 -52.58 -28.71 21.96
N CYS A 149 -52.73 -28.22 23.19
CA CYS A 149 -51.59 -27.72 23.95
C CYS A 149 -50.80 -28.88 24.61
N ARG A 150 -49.47 -28.71 24.64
CA ARG A 150 -48.44 -29.38 25.47
C ARG A 150 -47.91 -30.71 24.93
N GLY A 151 -46.60 -30.95 24.86
CA GLY A 151 -45.43 -30.18 25.28
C GLY A 151 -44.24 -31.14 25.29
N ARG A 152 -43.06 -30.72 24.83
CA ARG A 152 -41.82 -31.49 24.99
C ARG A 152 -40.74 -30.54 25.49
N GLY A 153 -40.49 -30.63 26.80
CA GLY A 153 -39.41 -29.91 27.48
C GLY A 153 -38.08 -30.60 27.22
N SER A 154 -37.06 -29.77 27.05
CA SER A 154 -35.66 -30.12 26.95
C SER A 154 -35.10 -30.44 28.34
N GLY A 155 -34.33 -31.53 28.43
CA GLY A 155 -33.35 -31.79 29.47
C GLY A 155 -32.02 -32.06 28.78
#